data_AF-A0A0H5P4U6-F1
#
_entry.id   AF-A0A0H5P4U6-F1
#
_cell.length_a   1.000
_cell.length_b   1.000
_cell.length_c   1.000
_cell.angle_alpha   90.00
_cell.angle_beta   90.00
_cell.angle_gamma   90.00
#
_symmetry.space_group_name_H-M   'P 1'
#
loop_
_entity.id
_entity.type
_entity.pdbx_description
1 polymer ?
#
loop_
_entity_poly.entity_id
_entity_poly.type
_entity_poly.pdbx_seq_one_letter_code
_entity_poly.pdbx_strand_id
1 'polypeptide(L)'
;MLTTRTLASVLALGAAAAIVAAPTATAAPSSGSAGGSSSSGCGPRSGSDHLFLAESHYDDESCGVQDAAIQLAHSSCRWLDAHGGTARNRITLAEELSDTVDYPYLFVRAATLAYCPRYAR
;
A
#
# COMPACT_ATOMS: atom_id res chain seq x y z
N MET A 1 -11.36 24.50 -40.28
CA MET A 1 -10.60 23.33 -40.75
C MET A 1 -9.21 23.78 -41.15
N LEU A 2 -8.18 23.52 -40.33
CA LEU A 2 -6.79 23.60 -40.75
C LEU A 2 -6.06 22.39 -40.16
N THR A 3 -5.57 21.55 -41.05
CA THR A 3 -4.87 20.29 -40.83
C THR A 3 -3.38 20.54 -40.67
N THR A 4 -2.84 20.32 -39.47
CA THR A 4 -1.39 20.30 -39.24
C THR A 4 -0.93 18.86 -39.01
N ARG A 5 -0.43 18.26 -40.10
CA ARG A 5 0.32 17.00 -40.12
C ARG A 5 1.81 17.33 -40.02
N THR A 6 2.47 16.88 -38.96
CA THR A 6 3.94 16.77 -38.86
C THR A 6 4.25 15.95 -37.61
N LEU A 7 5.20 15.03 -37.50
CA LEU A 7 6.15 14.38 -38.40
C LEU A 7 6.70 13.24 -37.49
N ALA A 8 6.48 11.97 -37.85
CA ALA A 8 6.98 10.85 -37.06
C ALA A 8 8.52 10.78 -37.19
N SER A 9 9.23 10.88 -36.07
CA SER A 9 10.68 10.71 -36.03
C SER A 9 11.00 9.31 -35.51
N VAL A 10 11.49 8.46 -36.40
CA VAL A 10 12.06 7.14 -36.11
C VAL A 10 13.58 7.31 -35.97
N LEU A 11 14.14 7.05 -34.80
CA LEU A 11 15.58 6.81 -34.61
C LEU A 11 15.73 5.61 -33.67
N ALA A 12 16.00 4.42 -34.21
CA ALA A 12 17.31 3.88 -34.60
C ALA A 12 18.01 3.19 -33.42
N LEU A 13 18.14 1.87 -33.55
CA LEU A 13 18.74 0.96 -32.60
C LEU A 13 20.23 1.26 -32.41
N GLY A 14 20.68 1.32 -31.15
CA GLY A 14 22.08 1.31 -30.77
C GLY A 14 22.40 0.09 -29.93
N ALA A 15 22.93 -0.96 -30.56
CA ALA A 15 23.56 -2.09 -29.88
C ALA A 15 25.07 -1.79 -29.73
N ALA A 16 25.61 -1.92 -28.53
CA ALA A 16 27.04 -2.06 -28.32
C ALA A 16 27.28 -2.99 -27.12
N ALA A 17 28.06 -4.05 -27.38
CA ALA A 17 28.35 -5.13 -26.48
C ALA A 17 29.65 -4.90 -25.68
N ALA A 18 29.67 -5.53 -24.50
CA ALA A 18 30.78 -6.13 -23.77
C ALA A 18 31.90 -5.24 -23.19
N ILE A 19 32.03 -5.28 -21.84
CA ILE A 19 33.32 -5.47 -21.17
C ILE A 19 33.12 -6.42 -19.98
N VAL A 20 33.85 -7.53 -19.98
CA VAL A 20 33.96 -8.52 -18.90
C VAL A 20 35.11 -8.10 -17.97
N ALA A 21 34.88 -8.11 -16.65
CA ALA A 21 35.94 -8.12 -15.65
C ALA A 21 35.58 -9.06 -14.48
N ALA A 22 36.57 -9.84 -14.05
CA ALA A 22 36.52 -11.07 -13.26
C ALA A 22 36.09 -10.91 -11.78
N PRO A 23 35.66 -12.01 -11.11
CA PRO A 23 35.21 -11.99 -9.72
C PRO A 23 36.38 -11.92 -8.72
N THR A 24 36.32 -10.99 -7.76
CA THR A 24 37.19 -11.00 -6.58
C THR A 24 36.56 -11.84 -5.48
N ALA A 25 37.21 -12.94 -5.11
CA ALA A 25 36.76 -13.85 -4.06
C ALA A 25 37.32 -13.47 -2.67
N THR A 26 36.39 -13.42 -1.71
CA THR A 26 36.46 -13.89 -0.31
C THR A 26 37.29 -13.14 0.74
N ALA A 27 36.56 -12.57 1.71
CA ALA A 27 36.87 -12.70 3.14
C ALA A 27 35.58 -13.13 3.88
N ALA A 28 35.68 -14.20 4.67
CA ALA A 28 34.58 -14.80 5.46
C ALA A 28 34.37 -14.06 6.80
N PRO A 29 33.21 -14.22 7.47
CA PRO A 29 32.63 -13.25 8.39
C PRO A 29 33.02 -13.52 9.85
N SER A 30 33.13 -12.46 10.66
CA SER A 30 32.85 -12.50 12.11
C SER A 30 32.98 -11.11 12.73
N SER A 31 31.84 -10.46 12.96
CA SER A 31 31.62 -9.67 14.16
C SER A 31 30.13 -9.70 14.43
N GLY A 32 29.74 -10.46 15.45
CA GLY A 32 28.36 -10.52 15.90
C GLY A 32 27.82 -9.11 16.16
N SER A 33 26.59 -8.88 15.70
CA SER A 33 25.68 -8.01 16.41
C SER A 33 24.51 -8.88 16.81
N ALA A 34 24.58 -9.37 18.04
CA ALA A 34 23.40 -9.61 18.83
C ALA A 34 22.73 -8.24 19.02
N GLY A 35 21.91 -7.88 18.06
CA GLY A 35 21.02 -6.75 18.13
C GLY A 35 19.66 -7.30 17.75
N GLY A 36 19.06 -8.08 18.65
CA GLY A 36 17.61 -8.17 18.66
C GLY A 36 17.14 -6.74 18.72
N SER A 37 16.75 -6.19 17.57
CA SER A 37 15.94 -5.00 17.56
C SER A 37 14.65 -5.49 18.18
N SER A 38 14.52 -5.32 19.49
CA SER A 38 13.22 -5.10 20.10
C SER A 38 12.60 -4.08 19.16
N SER A 39 11.70 -4.52 18.27
CA SER A 39 10.99 -3.58 17.43
C SER A 39 10.44 -2.58 18.42
N SER A 40 10.94 -1.35 18.39
CA SER A 40 10.18 -0.25 18.95
C SER A 40 8.86 -0.37 18.22
N GLY A 41 7.86 -0.97 18.86
CA GLY A 41 6.59 -1.28 18.25
C GLY A 41 6.11 -0.04 17.52
N CYS A 42 5.32 -0.22 16.47
CA CYS A 42 4.75 0.92 15.77
C CYS A 42 4.21 1.92 16.79
N GLY A 43 4.41 3.22 16.53
CA GLY A 43 4.08 4.29 17.47
C GLY A 43 2.66 4.14 18.03
N PRO A 44 2.31 4.86 19.12
CA PRO A 44 1.10 4.60 19.89
C PRO A 44 -0.13 4.32 19.02
N ARG A 45 -0.75 3.14 19.20
CA ARG A 45 -1.92 2.69 18.45
C ARG A 45 -3.17 2.72 19.33
N SER A 46 -4.27 3.16 18.74
CA SER A 46 -5.58 3.13 19.37
C SER A 46 -6.17 1.71 19.34
N GLY A 47 -7.19 1.45 20.16
CA GLY A 47 -7.93 0.18 20.10
C GLY A 47 -8.59 -0.05 18.74
N SER A 48 -9.08 1.01 18.09
CA SER A 48 -9.61 0.92 16.71
C SER A 48 -8.52 0.64 15.68
N ASP A 49 -7.30 1.13 15.89
CA ASP A 49 -6.18 0.85 14.99
C ASP A 49 -5.84 -0.63 15.04
N HIS A 50 -5.71 -1.19 16.25
CA HIS A 50 -5.47 -2.63 16.41
C HIS A 50 -6.58 -3.48 15.81
N LEU A 51 -7.85 -3.10 16.02
CA LEU A 51 -8.99 -3.79 15.41
C LEU A 51 -8.91 -3.73 13.88
N PHE A 52 -8.66 -2.55 13.31
CA PHE A 52 -8.53 -2.37 11.87
C PHE A 52 -7.41 -3.24 11.32
N LEU A 53 -6.20 -3.17 11.89
CA LEU A 53 -5.03 -3.89 11.39
C LEU A 53 -5.24 -5.40 11.43
N ALA A 54 -5.77 -5.93 12.54
CA ALA A 54 -6.06 -7.35 12.69
C ALA A 54 -7.13 -7.83 11.69
N GLU A 55 -8.21 -7.06 11.52
CA GLU A 55 -9.30 -7.43 10.61
C GLU A 55 -8.93 -7.20 9.14
N SER A 56 -7.94 -6.34 8.86
CA SER A 56 -7.49 -6.01 7.50
C SER A 56 -6.24 -6.77 7.04
N HIS A 57 -5.65 -7.60 7.90
CA HIS A 57 -4.36 -8.29 7.68
C HIS A 57 -3.17 -7.35 7.45
N TYR A 58 -3.17 -6.21 8.14
CA TYR A 58 -2.05 -5.27 8.16
C TYR A 58 -1.25 -5.32 9.47
N ASP A 59 -1.61 -6.18 10.43
CA ASP A 59 -0.97 -6.22 11.76
C ASP A 59 0.49 -6.69 11.73
N ASP A 60 0.85 -7.53 10.76
CA ASP A 60 2.23 -7.99 10.53
C ASP A 60 3.02 -7.10 9.54
N GLU A 61 2.38 -6.09 8.95
CA GLU A 61 3.02 -5.21 7.98
C GLU A 61 4.01 -4.25 8.64
N SER A 62 4.93 -3.69 7.83
CA SER A 62 5.85 -2.66 8.35
C SER A 62 5.08 -1.44 8.88
N CYS A 63 5.59 -0.76 9.91
CA CYS A 63 4.86 0.36 10.54
C CYS A 63 4.45 1.46 9.55
N GLY A 64 5.27 1.73 8.51
CA GLY A 64 4.92 2.70 7.47
C GLY A 64 3.74 2.24 6.60
N VAL A 65 3.65 0.95 6.32
CA VAL A 65 2.49 0.36 5.60
C VAL A 65 1.26 0.38 6.50
N GLN A 66 1.40 0.05 7.79
CA GLN A 66 0.30 0.15 8.76
C GLN A 66 -0.24 1.58 8.87
N ASP A 67 0.65 2.58 8.99
CA ASP A 67 0.26 3.99 9.08
C ASP A 67 -0.46 4.46 7.80
N ALA A 68 0.02 4.03 6.63
CA ALA A 68 -0.63 4.31 5.35
C ALA A 68 -2.03 3.66 5.26
N ALA A 69 -2.15 2.40 5.68
CA ALA A 69 -3.42 1.68 5.71
C ALA A 69 -4.43 2.34 6.67
N ILE A 70 -4.00 2.74 7.86
CA ILE A 70 -4.84 3.48 8.83
C ILE A 70 -5.32 4.80 8.23
N GLN A 71 -4.43 5.56 7.59
CA GLN A 71 -4.82 6.84 6.96
C GLN A 71 -5.83 6.63 5.81
N LEU A 72 -5.63 5.60 4.99
CA LEU A 72 -6.54 5.24 3.92
C LEU A 72 -7.90 4.75 4.46
N ALA A 73 -7.92 4.05 5.58
CA ALA A 73 -9.14 3.62 6.25
C ALA A 73 -9.93 4.82 6.81
N HIS A 74 -9.23 5.80 7.39
CA HIS A 74 -9.86 7.06 7.80
C HIS A 74 -10.43 7.84 6.60
N SER A 75 -9.73 7.91 5.47
CA SER A 75 -10.28 8.57 4.27
C SER A 75 -11.48 7.81 3.70
N SER A 76 -11.46 6.48 3.76
CA SER A 76 -12.57 5.63 3.35
C SER A 76 -13.84 5.94 4.14
N CYS A 77 -13.73 6.06 5.47
CA CYS A 77 -14.87 6.45 6.30
C CYS A 77 -15.35 7.89 6.03
N ARG A 78 -14.44 8.84 5.80
CA ARG A 78 -14.83 10.22 5.39
C ARG A 78 -15.59 10.23 4.06
N TRP A 79 -15.19 9.37 3.11
CA TRP A 79 -15.89 9.22 1.85
C TRP A 79 -17.30 8.66 2.06
N LEU A 80 -17.46 7.66 2.94
CA LEU A 80 -18.77 7.09 3.29
C LEU A 80 -19.67 8.08 4.04
N ASP A 81 -19.11 8.98 4.84
CA ASP A 81 -19.89 10.07 5.45
C ASP A 81 -20.44 11.04 4.40
N ALA A 82 -19.66 11.35 3.35
CA ALA A 82 -20.07 12.26 2.30
C ALA A 82 -21.07 11.64 1.30
N HIS A 83 -20.91 10.35 0.99
CA HIS A 83 -21.71 9.67 -0.04
C HIS A 83 -22.81 8.77 0.54
N GLY A 84 -22.81 8.55 1.85
CA GLY A 84 -23.69 7.62 2.56
C GLY A 84 -23.11 6.20 2.60
N GLY A 85 -23.05 5.59 3.78
CA GLY A 85 -22.48 4.25 3.97
C GLY A 85 -23.40 3.08 3.62
N THR A 86 -24.11 3.17 2.49
CA THR A 86 -24.94 2.07 1.97
C THR A 86 -24.08 0.89 1.51
N ALA A 87 -24.65 -0.31 1.44
CA ALA A 87 -23.96 -1.49 0.91
C ALA A 87 -23.41 -1.25 -0.51
N ARG A 88 -24.16 -0.56 -1.37
CA ARG A 88 -23.73 -0.20 -2.72
C ARG A 88 -22.48 0.68 -2.70
N ASN A 89 -22.48 1.73 -1.88
CA ASN A 89 -21.35 2.65 -1.81
C ASN A 89 -20.11 2.00 -1.18
N ARG A 90 -20.28 1.08 -0.23
CA ARG A 90 -19.16 0.27 0.30
C ARG A 90 -18.55 -0.65 -0.78
N ILE A 91 -19.38 -1.24 -1.64
CA ILE A 91 -18.91 -2.04 -2.79
C ILE A 91 -18.17 -1.14 -3.78
N THR A 92 -18.74 0.01 -4.17
CA THR A 92 -18.09 0.96 -5.07
C THR A 92 -16.74 1.43 -4.51
N LEU A 93 -16.67 1.75 -3.23
CA LEU A 93 -15.41 2.14 -2.60
C LEU A 93 -14.37 1.01 -2.63
N ALA A 94 -14.79 -0.25 -2.42
CA ALA A 94 -13.89 -1.38 -2.56
C ALA A 94 -13.40 -1.55 -4.01
N GLU A 95 -14.27 -1.40 -5.00
CA GLU A 95 -13.90 -1.45 -6.42
C GLU A 95 -12.89 -0.34 -6.78
N GLU A 96 -13.11 0.89 -6.30
CA GLU A 96 -12.18 2.02 -6.51
C GLU A 96 -10.80 1.78 -5.87
N LEU A 97 -10.76 1.04 -4.76
CA LEU A 97 -9.53 0.71 -4.06
C LEU A 97 -8.80 -0.53 -4.61
N SER A 98 -9.37 -1.24 -5.60
CA SER A 98 -8.84 -2.51 -6.09
C SER A 98 -7.44 -2.44 -6.70
N ASP A 99 -7.04 -1.29 -7.24
CA ASP A 99 -5.68 -1.06 -7.76
C ASP A 99 -4.67 -0.64 -6.67
N THR A 100 -5.14 -0.42 -5.43
CA THR A 100 -4.32 0.11 -4.31
C THR A 100 -4.13 -0.89 -3.17
N VAL A 101 -5.11 -1.75 -2.90
CA VAL A 101 -5.10 -2.71 -1.78
C VAL A 101 -5.44 -4.10 -2.30
N ASP A 102 -4.75 -5.12 -1.78
CA ASP A 102 -4.89 -6.51 -2.27
C ASP A 102 -6.26 -7.11 -1.97
N TYR A 103 -6.85 -6.76 -0.83
CA TYR A 103 -8.15 -7.27 -0.38
C TYR A 103 -9.14 -6.11 -0.13
N PRO A 104 -9.59 -5.41 -1.18
CA PRO A 104 -10.32 -4.15 -1.03
C PRO A 104 -11.65 -4.30 -0.26
N TYR A 105 -12.38 -5.39 -0.47
CA TYR A 105 -13.63 -5.66 0.24
C TYR A 105 -13.42 -5.91 1.74
N LEU A 106 -12.34 -6.62 2.08
CA LEU A 106 -11.96 -6.89 3.46
C LEU A 106 -11.44 -5.61 4.13
N PHE A 107 -10.64 -4.81 3.41
CA PHE A 107 -10.17 -3.50 3.84
C PHE A 107 -11.33 -2.56 4.17
N VAL A 108 -12.30 -2.38 3.26
CA VAL A 108 -13.45 -1.50 3.48
C VAL A 108 -14.31 -1.99 4.64
N ARG A 109 -14.50 -3.31 4.78
CA ARG A 109 -15.22 -3.90 5.91
C ARG A 109 -14.51 -3.61 7.24
N ALA A 110 -13.20 -3.84 7.32
CA ALA A 110 -12.38 -3.57 8.51
C ALA A 110 -12.39 -2.07 8.87
N ALA A 111 -12.19 -1.20 7.89
CA ALA A 111 -12.25 0.26 8.08
C ALA A 111 -13.61 0.70 8.62
N THR A 112 -14.70 0.12 8.10
CA THR A 112 -16.05 0.44 8.53
C THR A 112 -16.32 -0.04 9.95
N LEU A 113 -15.86 -1.24 10.31
CA LEU A 113 -15.98 -1.78 11.67
C LEU A 113 -15.21 -0.93 12.69
N ALA A 114 -13.99 -0.50 12.35
CA ALA A 114 -13.11 0.21 13.27
C ALA A 114 -13.43 1.71 13.40
N TYR A 115 -13.65 2.42 12.27
CA TYR A 115 -13.65 3.88 12.24
C TYR A 115 -15.01 4.51 11.92
N CYS A 116 -15.95 3.77 11.32
CA CYS A 116 -17.30 4.26 11.06
C CYS A 116 -18.38 3.18 11.30
N PRO A 117 -18.50 2.66 12.55
CA PRO A 117 -19.34 1.50 12.88
C PRO A 117 -20.85 1.69 12.60
N ARG A 118 -21.31 2.94 12.46
CA ARG A 118 -22.66 3.29 11.98
C ARG A 118 -22.98 2.68 10.61
N TYR A 119 -21.96 2.38 9.80
CA TYR A 119 -22.09 1.77 8.49
C TYR A 119 -21.64 0.31 8.48
N ALA A 120 -21.44 -0.36 9.62
CA ALA A 120 -20.93 -1.74 9.66
C ALA A 120 -22.02 -2.83 9.44
N ARG A 121 -23.27 -2.43 9.19
CA ARG A 121 -24.41 -3.34 8.95
C ARG A 121 -24.77 -3.47 7.48
#